data_AF-A0A9P6UY71-F1
#
_entry.id   AF-A0A9P6UY71-F1
#
_cell.length_a   1.000
_cell.length_b   1.000
_cell.length_c   1.000
_cell.angle_alpha   90.00
_cell.angle_beta   90.00
_cell.angle_gamma   90.00
#
_symmetry.space_group_name_H-M   'P 1'
#
loop_
_entity.id
_entity.type
_entity.pdbx_description
1 polymer ?
#
loop_
_entity_poly.entity_id
_entity_poly.type
_entity_poly.pdbx_seq_one_letter_code
_entity_poly.pdbx_strand_id
1 'polypeptide(L)'
;MSTDLPTTQYPKATGRVDVVYSQSPALLRWIECTTECKHIEGLFLLSNEARDLHINQLLKVFPELKNEHRVVRYANVKLDQHFPENYSPSYDPYSNNRTRPSWGLLFRIETRFTLIGKTSIKFQHRFLTVPPSQANRDFNNRDEDDQYTVLDDGEEPERIFASAEGLIVFIKWQTDDKGHRFFKPSPGIFQNPALAAPPIVHFLREAGPEKRAVGSVRPDNAFRFQIHLRKSDEDELGHVTNSRYVSLIHDVLTFGLRSGYYANGTGESKTTQALPMIPSHTTSPSDKVAVPAGSSFYKRGIVLELFVGYERELKVMPQVYVWSWVEPHRVQDQFDVVRFEICSIDGNGQEQVLSLCRTIIKEDSQLRASL
;
A
#
# COMPACT_ATOMS: atom_id res chain seq x y z
N MET A 1 -4.53 -19.31 -19.15
CA MET A 1 -4.38 -19.03 -20.60
C MET A 1 -2.94 -18.58 -20.83
N SER A 2 -2.11 -19.45 -21.40
CA SER A 2 -0.86 -19.05 -22.04
C SER A 2 -1.25 -18.41 -23.36
N THR A 3 -0.95 -17.12 -23.53
CA THR A 3 -1.10 -16.44 -24.81
C THR A 3 0.30 -16.09 -25.27
N ASP A 4 0.89 -16.94 -26.10
CA ASP A 4 2.03 -16.55 -26.92
C ASP A 4 1.60 -15.33 -27.73
N LEU A 5 2.17 -14.17 -27.41
CA LEU A 5 1.80 -12.90 -28.02
C LEU A 5 2.43 -12.80 -29.42
N PRO A 6 1.67 -12.46 -30.47
CA PRO A 6 2.24 -12.24 -31.80
C PRO A 6 3.21 -11.05 -31.78
N THR A 7 4.40 -11.29 -32.29
CA THR A 7 5.61 -10.43 -32.24
C THR A 7 5.61 -9.23 -33.19
N THR A 8 4.47 -8.84 -33.76
CA THR A 8 4.48 -7.91 -34.90
C THR A 8 4.66 -6.42 -34.55
N GLN A 9 4.75 -6.05 -33.27
CA GLN A 9 5.01 -4.66 -32.84
C GLN A 9 6.09 -4.48 -31.75
N TYR A 10 6.68 -5.57 -31.26
CA TYR A 10 7.62 -5.55 -30.14
C TYR A 10 8.89 -6.33 -30.51
N PRO A 11 10.08 -6.01 -29.94
CA PRO A 11 11.28 -6.80 -30.13
C PRO A 11 11.00 -8.30 -29.97
N LYS A 12 11.64 -9.11 -30.81
CA LYS A 12 11.43 -10.56 -30.78
C LYS A 12 11.88 -11.10 -29.42
N ALA A 13 10.97 -11.77 -28.72
CA ALA A 13 11.28 -12.46 -27.48
C ALA A 13 12.32 -13.57 -27.71
N THR A 14 13.31 -13.69 -26.84
CA THR A 14 14.32 -14.76 -26.87
C THR A 14 13.94 -15.97 -25.99
N GLY A 15 12.79 -15.90 -25.33
CA GLY A 15 12.29 -16.93 -24.43
C GLY A 15 10.79 -16.76 -24.17
N ARG A 16 10.28 -17.51 -23.20
CA ARG A 16 8.88 -17.50 -22.79
C ARG A 16 8.51 -16.18 -22.11
N VAL A 17 7.36 -15.60 -22.46
CA VAL A 17 6.83 -14.37 -21.88
C VAL A 17 5.73 -14.69 -20.88
N ASP A 18 5.98 -14.44 -19.59
CA ASP A 18 4.99 -14.62 -18.54
C ASP A 18 4.27 -13.29 -18.25
N VAL A 19 3.12 -13.10 -18.92
CA VAL A 19 2.24 -11.92 -18.71
C VAL A 19 1.72 -11.87 -17.27
N VAL A 20 1.51 -13.05 -16.68
CA VAL A 20 1.29 -13.25 -15.25
C VAL A 20 2.48 -14.03 -14.72
N TYR A 21 3.29 -13.40 -13.88
CA TYR A 21 4.51 -13.96 -13.33
C TYR A 21 4.33 -14.34 -11.87
N SER A 22 4.65 -15.57 -11.50
CA SER A 22 4.68 -16.01 -10.12
C SER A 22 6.13 -16.17 -9.66
N GLN A 23 6.51 -15.47 -8.59
CA GLN A 23 7.80 -15.73 -7.95
C GLN A 23 7.84 -17.15 -7.37
N SER A 24 9.04 -17.70 -7.23
CA SER A 24 9.27 -18.96 -6.54
C SER A 24 8.77 -18.89 -5.09
N PRO A 25 8.25 -20.00 -4.53
CA PRO A 25 7.81 -20.03 -3.14
C PRO A 25 8.91 -19.60 -2.17
N ALA A 26 8.52 -18.83 -1.15
CA ALA A 26 9.41 -18.37 -0.09
C ALA A 26 8.70 -18.48 1.27
N LEU A 27 9.47 -18.57 2.34
CA LEU A 27 8.93 -18.56 3.70
C LEU A 27 8.79 -17.12 4.19
N LEU A 28 7.64 -16.80 4.79
CA LEU A 28 7.46 -15.52 5.48
C LEU A 28 8.41 -15.42 6.67
N ARG A 29 9.19 -14.34 6.69
CA ARG A 29 10.13 -14.04 7.76
C ARG A 29 9.39 -13.49 8.97
N TRP A 30 9.91 -13.76 10.16
CA TRP A 30 9.27 -13.30 11.41
C TRP A 30 9.02 -11.79 11.42
N ILE A 31 9.93 -10.99 10.85
CA ILE A 31 9.84 -9.53 10.78
C ILE A 31 8.73 -9.05 9.83
N GLU A 32 8.29 -9.89 8.89
CA GLU A 32 7.16 -9.60 8.00
C GLU A 32 5.82 -9.90 8.67
N CYS A 33 5.82 -10.55 9.85
CA CYS A 33 4.64 -11.05 10.55
C CYS A 33 4.34 -10.34 11.90
N THR A 34 5.07 -9.29 12.28
CA THR A 34 4.87 -8.63 13.60
C THR A 34 3.53 -7.89 13.75
N THR A 35 3.04 -7.80 15.00
CA THR A 35 1.61 -7.75 15.33
C THR A 35 1.11 -6.43 15.94
N GLU A 36 1.01 -5.31 15.21
CA GLU A 36 0.25 -4.13 15.71
C GLU A 36 -0.61 -3.35 14.69
N CYS A 37 -0.83 -3.86 13.46
CA CYS A 37 -1.87 -3.52 12.45
C CYS A 37 -1.44 -3.84 10.98
N LYS A 38 -1.04 -5.05 10.57
CA LYS A 38 0.08 -5.89 11.00
C LYS A 38 0.96 -6.10 9.74
N HIS A 39 2.02 -5.29 9.63
CA HIS A 39 3.02 -5.12 8.55
C HIS A 39 2.56 -4.81 7.12
N ILE A 40 1.73 -3.78 6.96
CA ILE A 40 1.47 -3.20 5.63
C ILE A 40 2.76 -2.70 4.96
N GLU A 41 3.75 -2.25 5.74
CA GLU A 41 5.10 -1.97 5.23
C GLU A 41 5.78 -3.24 4.67
N GLY A 42 5.66 -4.38 5.36
CA GLY A 42 6.21 -5.65 4.88
C GLY A 42 5.54 -6.06 3.55
N LEU A 43 4.21 -5.93 3.47
CA LEU A 43 3.46 -6.15 2.22
C LEU A 43 3.92 -5.20 1.10
N PHE A 44 4.18 -3.93 1.42
CA PHE A 44 4.74 -2.98 0.45
C PHE A 44 6.12 -3.43 -0.06
N LEU A 45 7.02 -3.81 0.85
CA LEU A 45 8.37 -4.23 0.50
C LEU A 45 8.35 -5.48 -0.39
N LEU A 46 7.53 -6.48 -0.02
CA LEU A 46 7.31 -7.68 -0.82
C LEU A 46 6.68 -7.37 -2.19
N SER A 47 5.74 -6.42 -2.26
CA SER A 47 5.17 -5.96 -3.55
C SER A 47 6.24 -5.31 -4.44
N ASN A 48 7.11 -4.49 -3.84
CA ASN A 48 8.19 -3.81 -4.54
C ASN A 48 9.20 -4.82 -5.11
N GLU A 49 9.57 -5.84 -4.33
CA GLU A 49 10.42 -6.94 -4.78
C GLU A 49 9.77 -7.74 -5.91
N ALA A 50 8.50 -8.14 -5.77
CA ALA A 50 7.78 -8.91 -6.78
C ALA A 50 7.65 -8.17 -8.12
N ARG A 51 7.43 -6.84 -8.07
CA ARG A 51 7.46 -5.98 -9.26
C ARG A 51 8.82 -6.05 -9.95
N ASP A 52 9.90 -5.88 -9.21
CA ASP A 52 11.25 -5.86 -9.77
C ASP A 52 11.64 -7.20 -10.36
N LEU A 53 11.23 -8.31 -9.72
CA LEU A 53 11.40 -9.65 -10.28
C LEU A 53 10.65 -9.83 -11.61
N HIS A 54 9.40 -9.35 -11.72
CA HIS A 54 8.64 -9.44 -12.97
C HIS A 54 9.26 -8.57 -14.07
N ILE A 55 9.66 -7.33 -13.75
CA ILE A 55 10.39 -6.46 -14.70
C ILE A 55 11.67 -7.13 -15.17
N ASN A 56 12.46 -7.69 -14.25
CA ASN A 56 13.71 -8.38 -14.58
C ASN A 56 13.48 -9.64 -15.43
N GLN A 57 12.41 -10.39 -15.17
CA GLN A 57 12.01 -11.52 -16.01
C GLN A 57 11.72 -11.05 -17.44
N LEU A 58 10.93 -9.98 -17.60
CA LEU A 58 10.61 -9.44 -18.93
C LEU A 58 11.86 -8.89 -19.64
N LEU A 59 12.76 -8.22 -18.93
CA LEU A 59 14.02 -7.71 -19.51
C LEU A 59 14.95 -8.84 -19.97
N LYS A 60 14.96 -10.00 -19.30
CA LYS A 60 15.71 -11.18 -19.76
C LYS A 60 15.15 -11.75 -21.07
N VAL A 61 13.83 -11.67 -21.26
CA VAL A 61 13.14 -12.17 -22.47
C VAL A 61 13.21 -11.18 -23.62
N PHE A 62 13.32 -9.89 -23.30
CA PHE A 62 13.47 -8.79 -24.25
C PHE A 62 14.79 -8.04 -24.02
N PRO A 63 15.95 -8.64 -24.31
CA PRO A 63 17.26 -8.07 -23.99
C PRO A 63 17.57 -6.76 -24.76
N GLU A 64 16.85 -6.50 -25.86
CA GLU A 64 16.94 -5.24 -26.61
C GLU A 64 16.35 -4.05 -25.83
N LEU A 65 15.44 -4.30 -24.89
CA LEU A 65 14.91 -3.27 -24.02
C LEU A 65 15.93 -2.94 -22.94
N LYS A 66 16.44 -1.72 -22.97
CA LYS A 66 17.29 -1.21 -21.90
C LYS A 66 16.44 -0.50 -20.87
N ASN A 67 16.68 -0.79 -19.59
CA ASN A 67 16.17 0.03 -18.50
C ASN A 67 17.00 1.33 -18.43
N GLU A 68 16.78 2.24 -19.38
CA GLU A 68 17.45 3.55 -19.40
C GLU A 68 16.84 4.52 -18.37
N HIS A 69 15.70 4.15 -17.78
CA HIS A 69 15.08 4.90 -16.71
C HIS A 69 15.78 4.58 -15.41
N ARG A 70 16.73 5.44 -15.05
CA ARG A 70 17.48 5.36 -13.78
C ARG A 70 16.57 5.28 -12.54
N VAL A 71 15.32 5.73 -12.64
CA VAL A 71 14.41 5.82 -11.50
C VAL A 71 12.97 5.58 -11.94
N VAL A 72 12.33 4.58 -11.33
CA VAL A 72 10.88 4.35 -11.39
C VAL A 72 10.27 4.92 -10.11
N ARG A 73 9.19 5.70 -10.21
CA ARG A 73 8.52 6.30 -9.05
C ARG A 73 7.10 5.77 -8.90
N TYR A 74 6.71 5.44 -7.66
CA TYR A 74 5.31 5.18 -7.37
C TYR A 74 4.52 6.48 -7.45
N ALA A 75 3.45 6.49 -8.24
CA ALA A 75 2.43 7.53 -8.16
C ALA A 75 1.42 7.19 -7.05
N ASN A 76 1.08 5.91 -6.92
CA ASN A 76 0.29 5.42 -5.80
C ASN A 76 0.52 3.92 -5.59
N VAL A 77 0.20 3.47 -4.38
CA VAL A 77 0.08 2.06 -4.01
C VAL A 77 -1.17 1.87 -3.17
N LYS A 78 -1.81 0.72 -3.36
CA LYS A 78 -2.96 0.27 -2.63
C LYS A 78 -2.71 -1.15 -2.15
N LEU A 79 -2.99 -1.40 -0.89
CA LEU A 79 -2.69 -2.64 -0.19
C LEU A 79 -3.93 -3.06 0.58
N ASP A 80 -4.32 -4.32 0.50
CA ASP A 80 -5.36 -4.86 1.35
C ASP A 80 -4.93 -6.19 1.96
N GLN A 81 -5.53 -6.51 3.09
CA GLN A 81 -5.46 -7.84 3.67
C GLN A 81 -6.75 -8.53 3.30
N HIS A 82 -6.66 -9.68 2.63
CA HIS A 82 -7.84 -10.43 2.24
C HIS A 82 -8.45 -11.08 3.47
N PHE A 83 -9.49 -10.45 4.00
CA PHE A 83 -10.35 -11.05 5.00
C PHE A 83 -11.47 -11.83 4.29
N PRO A 84 -11.64 -13.12 4.59
CA PRO A 84 -12.70 -13.98 4.02
C PRO A 84 -14.10 -13.36 4.13
N GLU A 85 -14.33 -12.63 5.22
CA GLU A 85 -15.56 -11.87 5.51
C GLU A 85 -15.90 -10.80 4.46
N ASN A 86 -14.90 -10.30 3.72
CA ASN A 86 -15.08 -9.26 2.71
C ASN A 86 -15.39 -9.82 1.31
N TYR A 87 -15.20 -11.12 1.09
CA TYR A 87 -15.14 -11.70 -0.26
C TYR A 87 -15.89 -13.04 -0.42
N SER A 88 -16.36 -13.68 0.66
CA SER A 88 -17.09 -14.94 0.61
C SER A 88 -18.52 -14.81 1.15
N PRO A 89 -19.56 -15.26 0.42
CA PRO A 89 -20.93 -15.35 0.96
C PRO A 89 -21.10 -16.50 1.96
N SER A 90 -20.17 -17.46 2.00
CA SER A 90 -20.17 -18.56 2.97
C SER A 90 -19.12 -18.32 4.06
N TYR A 91 -19.57 -18.28 5.31
CA TYR A 91 -18.74 -18.17 6.50
C TYR A 91 -17.88 -19.42 6.67
N ASP A 92 -16.56 -19.31 6.52
CA ASP A 92 -15.60 -20.32 6.96
C ASP A 92 -15.18 -20.01 8.42
N PRO A 93 -15.53 -20.89 9.39
CA PRO A 93 -15.27 -20.66 10.81
C PRO A 93 -13.78 -20.63 11.19
N TYR A 94 -12.88 -21.11 10.32
CA TYR A 94 -11.43 -21.11 10.57
C TYR A 94 -10.68 -20.01 9.80
N SER A 95 -11.40 -19.30 8.93
CA SER A 95 -10.88 -18.37 7.94
C SER A 95 -10.06 -17.23 8.56
N ASN A 96 -10.54 -16.65 9.67
CA ASN A 96 -9.88 -15.56 10.38
C ASN A 96 -8.51 -15.90 10.98
N ASN A 97 -8.24 -17.18 11.30
CA ASN A 97 -6.94 -17.62 11.82
C ASN A 97 -6.03 -18.15 10.70
N ARG A 98 -6.59 -18.56 9.56
CA ARG A 98 -5.87 -19.23 8.46
C ARG A 98 -5.52 -18.33 7.28
N THR A 99 -6.17 -17.17 7.12
CA THR A 99 -5.73 -16.13 6.17
C THR A 99 -4.75 -15.14 6.78
N ARG A 100 -4.37 -15.32 8.05
CA ARG A 100 -3.36 -14.46 8.68
C ARG A 100 -1.97 -14.96 8.32
N PRO A 101 -1.13 -14.16 7.64
CA PRO A 101 0.25 -14.53 7.39
C PRO A 101 0.97 -14.78 8.72
N SER A 102 1.54 -15.97 8.87
CA SER A 102 2.30 -16.39 10.04
C SER A 102 3.76 -16.63 9.68
N TRP A 103 4.64 -16.50 10.67
CA TRP A 103 6.05 -16.80 10.48
C TRP A 103 6.24 -18.24 10.01
N GLY A 104 7.06 -18.44 8.98
CA GLY A 104 7.33 -19.75 8.40
C GLY A 104 6.23 -20.27 7.48
N LEU A 105 5.17 -19.50 7.24
CA LEU A 105 4.20 -19.82 6.19
C LEU A 105 4.87 -19.70 4.82
N LEU A 106 4.72 -20.74 4.02
CA LEU A 106 5.17 -20.73 2.64
C LEU A 106 4.18 -19.96 1.77
N PHE A 107 4.69 -19.05 0.94
CA PHE A 107 3.88 -18.21 0.08
C PHE A 107 4.54 -17.93 -1.25
N ARG A 108 3.74 -17.47 -2.20
CA ARG A 108 4.19 -16.90 -3.47
C ARG A 108 3.45 -15.60 -3.76
N ILE A 109 4.03 -14.78 -4.62
CA ILE A 109 3.41 -13.57 -5.14
C ILE A 109 3.22 -13.73 -6.64
N GLU A 110 1.97 -13.64 -7.06
CA GLU A 110 1.61 -13.55 -8.46
C GLU A 110 1.52 -12.07 -8.84
N THR A 111 2.29 -11.66 -9.84
CA THR A 111 2.36 -10.29 -10.35
C THR A 111 1.86 -10.23 -11.79
N ARG A 112 1.12 -9.18 -12.10
CA ARG A 112 0.63 -8.89 -13.45
C ARG A 112 0.66 -7.41 -13.73
N PHE A 113 0.94 -7.01 -14.96
CA PHE A 113 0.64 -5.66 -15.41
C PHE A 113 -0.82 -5.61 -15.82
N THR A 114 -1.59 -4.67 -15.29
CA THR A 114 -3.02 -4.52 -15.61
C THR A 114 -3.28 -3.38 -16.59
N LEU A 115 -2.33 -2.44 -16.68
CA LEU A 115 -2.36 -1.38 -17.66
C LEU A 115 -0.93 -0.98 -18.00
N ILE A 116 -0.64 -0.87 -19.29
CA ILE A 116 0.63 -0.34 -19.79
C ILE A 116 0.29 0.95 -20.53
N GLY A 117 0.51 2.06 -19.85
CA GLY A 117 0.35 3.40 -20.41
C GLY A 117 1.62 3.87 -21.12
N LYS A 118 1.54 5.04 -21.76
CA LYS A 118 2.70 5.63 -22.45
C LYS A 118 3.88 5.88 -21.50
N THR A 119 3.62 6.38 -20.31
CA THR A 119 4.64 6.81 -19.33
C THR A 119 4.50 6.11 -17.98
N SER A 120 3.66 5.09 -17.89
CA SER A 120 3.30 4.46 -16.62
C SER A 120 2.90 3.00 -16.80
N ILE A 121 3.09 2.21 -15.75
CA ILE A 121 2.59 0.84 -15.68
C ILE A 121 1.81 0.68 -14.39
N LYS A 122 0.62 0.12 -14.51
CA LYS A 122 -0.19 -0.34 -13.39
C LYS A 122 0.03 -1.84 -13.23
N PHE A 123 0.27 -2.27 -12.00
CA PHE A 123 0.43 -3.67 -11.66
C PHE A 123 -0.48 -4.08 -10.53
N GLN A 124 -0.81 -5.36 -10.50
CA GLN A 124 -1.50 -6.01 -9.38
C GLN A 124 -0.67 -7.20 -8.89
N HIS A 125 -0.69 -7.40 -7.58
CA HIS A 125 -0.11 -8.54 -6.90
C HIS A 125 -1.19 -9.29 -6.13
N ARG A 126 -1.13 -10.62 -6.16
CA ARG A 126 -1.81 -11.50 -5.22
C ARG A 126 -0.80 -12.24 -4.39
N PHE A 127 -1.01 -12.27 -3.09
CA PHE A 127 -0.19 -13.01 -2.14
C PHE A 127 -0.91 -14.30 -1.78
N LEU A 128 -0.33 -15.43 -2.15
CA LEU A 128 -0.97 -16.74 -2.05
C LEU A 128 -0.19 -17.68 -1.14
N THR A 129 -0.90 -18.40 -0.29
CA THR A 129 -0.30 -19.50 0.50
C THR A 129 0.08 -20.65 -0.43
N VAL A 130 1.22 -21.30 -0.17
CA VAL A 130 1.66 -22.45 -0.97
C VAL A 130 1.62 -23.70 -0.09
N PRO A 131 0.92 -24.77 -0.50
CA PRO A 131 0.97 -26.05 0.21
C PRO A 131 2.43 -26.57 0.25
N PRO A 132 2.91 -27.15 1.37
CA PRO A 132 4.28 -27.64 1.48
C PRO A 132 4.69 -28.63 0.37
N SER A 133 3.79 -29.51 -0.06
CA SER A 133 4.00 -30.42 -1.21
C SER A 133 4.37 -29.70 -2.51
N GLN A 134 3.98 -28.43 -2.66
CA GLN A 134 4.23 -27.61 -3.84
C GLN A 134 5.41 -26.65 -3.68
N ALA A 135 6.24 -26.82 -2.65
CA ALA A 135 7.33 -25.88 -2.36
C ALA A 135 8.35 -25.72 -3.50
N ASN A 136 8.54 -26.76 -4.30
CA ASN A 136 9.50 -26.75 -5.43
C ASN A 136 8.83 -26.58 -6.80
N ARG A 137 7.51 -26.37 -6.85
CA ARG A 137 6.77 -26.20 -8.11
C ARG A 137 7.16 -24.90 -8.81
N ASP A 138 7.36 -24.95 -10.12
CA ASP A 138 7.41 -23.74 -10.93
C ASP A 138 5.99 -23.30 -11.28
N PHE A 139 5.48 -22.32 -10.55
CA PHE A 139 4.14 -21.76 -10.77
C PHE A 139 3.98 -21.00 -12.10
N ASN A 140 5.07 -20.79 -12.84
CA ASN A 140 4.99 -20.32 -14.21
C ASN A 140 4.83 -21.50 -15.17
N ASN A 141 5.32 -22.71 -14.85
CA ASN A 141 5.20 -23.87 -15.73
C ASN A 141 3.81 -24.56 -15.64
N ARG A 142 3.04 -24.51 -16.73
CA ARG A 142 1.70 -25.12 -16.77
C ARG A 142 1.72 -26.63 -16.93
N ASP A 143 2.82 -27.19 -17.42
CA ASP A 143 2.98 -28.64 -17.57
C ASP A 143 3.07 -29.36 -16.20
N GLU A 144 3.35 -28.59 -15.13
CA GLU A 144 3.36 -29.06 -13.75
C GLU A 144 1.99 -28.97 -13.08
N ASP A 145 0.99 -28.31 -13.68
CA ASP A 145 -0.33 -28.14 -13.07
C ASP A 145 -0.96 -29.48 -12.70
N ASP A 146 -0.89 -30.47 -13.60
CA ASP A 146 -1.44 -31.82 -13.39
C ASP A 146 -0.69 -32.60 -12.29
N GLN A 147 0.62 -32.38 -12.16
CA GLN A 147 1.48 -33.07 -11.19
C GLN A 147 1.18 -32.68 -9.75
N TYR A 148 0.72 -31.44 -9.54
CA TYR A 148 0.44 -30.86 -8.23
C TYR A 148 -1.07 -30.66 -7.97
N THR A 149 -1.93 -31.42 -8.66
CA THR A 149 -3.39 -31.39 -8.47
C THR A 149 -3.84 -32.00 -7.14
N VAL A 150 -3.14 -33.03 -6.66
CA VAL A 150 -3.47 -33.75 -5.42
C VAL A 150 -2.62 -33.19 -4.28
N LEU A 151 -3.28 -32.79 -3.19
CA LEU A 151 -2.64 -32.33 -1.97
C LEU A 151 -2.40 -33.51 -1.03
N ASP A 152 -1.33 -33.43 -0.24
CA ASP A 152 -1.06 -34.41 0.81
C ASP A 152 -2.10 -34.32 1.94
N ASP A 153 -2.30 -35.42 2.66
CA ASP A 153 -3.27 -35.49 3.75
C ASP A 153 -3.00 -34.41 4.82
N GLY A 154 -3.98 -33.54 5.03
CA GLY A 154 -3.92 -32.46 6.02
C GLY A 154 -3.35 -31.13 5.48
N GLU A 155 -2.92 -31.09 4.22
CA GLU A 155 -2.58 -29.83 3.56
C GLU A 155 -3.82 -29.03 3.18
N GLU A 156 -3.68 -27.69 3.21
CA GLU A 156 -4.73 -26.78 2.80
C GLU A 156 -4.47 -26.29 1.38
N PRO A 157 -5.53 -26.05 0.58
CA PRO A 157 -5.37 -25.50 -0.75
C PRO A 157 -4.79 -24.08 -0.70
N GLU A 158 -4.26 -23.66 -1.85
CA GLU A 158 -3.84 -22.29 -2.07
C GLU A 158 -4.96 -21.29 -1.73
N ARG A 159 -4.61 -20.25 -0.96
CA ARG A 159 -5.53 -19.16 -0.59
C ARG A 159 -4.83 -17.82 -0.73
N ILE A 160 -5.60 -16.80 -1.14
CA ILE A 160 -5.12 -15.42 -1.18
C ILE A 160 -5.27 -14.83 0.23
N PHE A 161 -4.20 -14.22 0.75
CA PHE A 161 -4.22 -13.57 2.07
C PHE A 161 -3.98 -12.06 2.03
N ALA A 162 -3.46 -11.54 0.93
CA ALA A 162 -3.30 -10.10 0.70
C ALA A 162 -3.27 -9.83 -0.80
N SER A 163 -3.59 -8.59 -1.17
CA SER A 163 -3.38 -8.09 -2.52
C SER A 163 -2.79 -6.69 -2.50
N ALA A 164 -2.16 -6.34 -3.61
CA ALA A 164 -1.60 -5.02 -3.81
C ALA A 164 -1.84 -4.54 -5.23
N GLU A 165 -1.98 -3.25 -5.40
CA GLU A 165 -2.03 -2.60 -6.69
C GLU A 165 -1.15 -1.36 -6.64
N GLY A 166 -0.33 -1.16 -7.66
CA GLY A 166 0.55 -0.01 -7.73
C GLY A 166 0.54 0.60 -9.12
N LEU A 167 0.72 1.91 -9.15
CA LEU A 167 0.99 2.66 -10.36
C LEU A 167 2.41 3.22 -10.27
N ILE A 168 3.25 2.81 -11.21
CA ILE A 168 4.56 3.41 -11.39
C ILE A 168 4.59 4.34 -12.60
N VAL A 169 5.39 5.39 -12.50
CA VAL A 169 5.64 6.35 -13.56
C VAL A 169 7.13 6.33 -13.88
N PHE A 170 7.43 6.31 -15.18
CA PHE A 170 8.78 6.41 -15.70
C PHE A 170 9.18 7.88 -15.78
N ILE A 171 10.34 8.19 -15.24
CA ILE A 171 10.87 9.55 -15.23
C ILE A 171 12.25 9.64 -15.86
N LYS A 172 12.56 10.82 -16.39
CA LYS A 172 13.90 11.21 -16.80
C LYS A 172 14.34 12.42 -15.99
N TRP A 173 15.51 12.32 -15.38
CA TRP A 173 16.14 13.46 -14.71
C TRP A 173 16.63 14.48 -15.73
N GLN A 174 16.33 15.75 -15.46
CA GLN A 174 16.80 16.90 -16.20
C GLN A 174 17.42 17.89 -15.23
N THR A 175 18.31 18.74 -15.74
CA THR A 175 18.87 19.85 -14.99
C THR A 175 18.47 21.12 -15.73
N ASP A 176 17.96 22.12 -15.02
CA ASP A 176 17.65 23.41 -15.61
C ASP A 176 18.94 24.22 -15.87
N ASP A 177 18.81 25.36 -16.55
CA ASP A 177 19.93 26.25 -16.87
C ASP A 177 20.62 26.84 -15.61
N LYS A 178 20.01 26.67 -14.43
CA LYS A 178 20.52 27.11 -13.13
C LYS A 178 21.16 25.97 -12.33
N GLY A 179 21.26 24.76 -12.88
CA GLY A 179 21.81 23.60 -12.20
C GLY A 179 20.84 22.85 -11.29
N HIS A 180 19.56 23.24 -11.22
CA HIS A 180 18.56 22.53 -10.43
C HIS A 180 18.12 21.25 -11.13
N ARG A 181 18.16 20.14 -10.40
CA ARG A 181 17.64 18.86 -10.86
C ARG A 181 16.12 18.81 -10.70
N PHE A 182 15.43 18.42 -11.77
CA PHE A 182 14.01 18.14 -11.77
C PHE A 182 13.73 16.91 -12.64
N PHE A 183 12.53 16.35 -12.55
CA PHE A 183 12.15 15.18 -13.34
C PHE A 183 11.03 15.53 -14.32
N LYS A 184 11.02 14.86 -15.48
CA LYS A 184 9.88 14.87 -16.41
C LYS A 184 9.39 13.44 -16.64
N PRO A 185 8.07 13.23 -16.81
CA PRO A 185 7.54 11.97 -17.30
C PRO A 185 8.21 11.58 -18.62
N SER A 186 8.61 10.32 -18.73
CA SER A 186 9.22 9.76 -19.94
C SER A 186 8.44 8.53 -20.40
N PRO A 187 8.50 8.17 -21.69
CA PRO A 187 7.92 6.91 -22.15
C PRO A 187 8.44 5.73 -21.33
N GLY A 188 7.60 4.73 -21.06
CA GLY A 188 8.01 3.52 -20.34
C GLY A 188 8.81 2.55 -21.21
N ILE A 189 9.51 1.62 -20.55
CA ILE A 189 10.27 0.52 -21.18
C ILE A 189 9.31 -0.40 -21.95
N PHE A 190 8.17 -0.71 -21.31
CA PHE A 190 7.12 -1.52 -21.89
C PHE A 190 6.02 -0.61 -22.45
N GLN A 191 5.69 -0.81 -23.72
CA GLN A 191 4.65 -0.03 -24.41
C GLN A 191 3.63 -0.91 -25.13
N ASN A 192 3.88 -2.22 -25.23
CA ASN A 192 2.94 -3.16 -25.85
C ASN A 192 1.81 -3.50 -24.86
N PRO A 193 0.55 -3.10 -25.12
CA PRO A 193 -0.56 -3.41 -24.23
C PRO A 193 -0.86 -4.90 -24.09
N ALA A 194 -0.37 -5.73 -25.02
CA ALA A 194 -0.54 -7.17 -24.96
C ALA A 194 0.21 -7.83 -23.78
N LEU A 195 1.21 -7.15 -23.22
CA LEU A 195 1.87 -7.55 -21.97
C LEU A 195 1.02 -7.26 -20.71
N ALA A 196 -0.17 -6.69 -20.86
CA ALA A 196 -1.12 -6.51 -19.77
C ALA A 196 -2.09 -7.70 -19.68
N ALA A 197 -2.36 -8.16 -18.46
CA ALA A 197 -3.42 -9.12 -18.14
C ALA A 197 -4.64 -8.39 -17.54
N PRO A 198 -5.83 -9.01 -17.58
CA PRO A 198 -7.01 -8.47 -16.91
C PRO A 198 -6.77 -8.25 -15.40
N PRO A 199 -7.33 -7.16 -14.82
CA PRO A 199 -7.32 -6.96 -13.38
C PRO A 199 -8.19 -8.03 -12.71
N ILE A 200 -7.78 -8.46 -11.52
CA ILE A 200 -8.46 -9.51 -10.75
C ILE A 200 -8.57 -9.20 -9.26
N VAL A 201 -7.86 -8.17 -8.79
CA VAL A 201 -8.00 -7.65 -7.45
C VAL A 201 -9.06 -6.55 -7.49
N HIS A 202 -10.03 -6.65 -6.58
CA HIS A 202 -11.06 -5.65 -6.35
C HIS A 202 -10.93 -5.15 -4.94
N PHE A 203 -10.92 -3.83 -4.78
CA PHE A 203 -10.76 -3.22 -3.48
C PHE A 203 -12.07 -2.59 -3.00
N LEU A 204 -12.21 -2.41 -1.68
CA LEU A 204 -13.40 -1.83 -1.06
C LEU A 204 -13.74 -0.42 -1.61
N ARG A 205 -12.71 0.37 -1.94
CA ARG A 205 -12.91 1.69 -2.59
C ARG A 205 -11.87 2.01 -3.66
N GLU A 206 -12.18 1.74 -4.92
CA GLU A 206 -11.28 1.85 -6.08
C GLU A 206 -10.44 3.14 -6.12
N ALA A 207 -11.07 4.32 -6.06
CA ALA A 207 -10.36 5.61 -6.13
C ALA A 207 -9.57 5.94 -4.85
N GLY A 208 -8.46 6.66 -4.99
CA GLY A 208 -7.75 7.29 -3.86
C GLY A 208 -8.49 8.50 -3.27
N PRO A 209 -7.99 9.09 -2.18
CA PRO A 209 -8.54 10.33 -1.62
C PRO A 209 -8.32 11.51 -2.58
N GLU A 210 -9.34 12.35 -2.75
CA GLU A 210 -9.26 13.53 -3.61
C GLU A 210 -8.51 14.67 -2.92
N LYS A 211 -7.80 15.50 -3.71
CA LYS A 211 -7.19 16.75 -3.20
C LYS A 211 -8.28 17.66 -2.65
N ARG A 212 -8.02 18.26 -1.49
CA ARG A 212 -8.89 19.32 -0.97
C ARG A 212 -8.79 20.55 -1.87
N ALA A 213 -9.88 21.30 -1.98
CA ALA A 213 -9.86 22.56 -2.71
C ALA A 213 -8.80 23.51 -2.13
N VAL A 214 -8.09 24.24 -3.00
CA VAL A 214 -7.07 25.21 -2.59
C VAL A 214 -7.70 26.23 -1.65
N GLY A 215 -7.09 26.45 -0.49
CA GLY A 215 -7.60 27.38 0.54
C GLY A 215 -8.70 26.83 1.45
N SER A 216 -9.14 25.58 1.27
CA SER A 216 -10.06 24.94 2.22
C SER A 216 -9.38 24.63 3.55
N VAL A 217 -10.12 24.81 4.65
CA VAL A 217 -9.68 24.43 6.00
C VAL A 217 -9.80 22.91 6.16
N ARG A 218 -8.94 22.32 7.00
CA ARG A 218 -9.09 20.91 7.39
C ARG A 218 -10.34 20.74 8.27
N PRO A 219 -10.92 19.53 8.32
CA PRO A 219 -12.02 19.26 9.26
C PRO A 219 -11.62 19.55 10.71
N ASP A 220 -12.58 20.00 11.53
CA ASP A 220 -12.35 20.35 12.93
C ASP A 220 -11.91 19.15 13.80
N ASN A 221 -12.22 17.93 13.36
CA ASN A 221 -11.80 16.69 14.00
C ASN A 221 -10.41 16.19 13.55
N ALA A 222 -9.69 16.96 12.72
CA ALA A 222 -8.35 16.59 12.29
C ALA A 222 -7.32 16.86 13.40
N PHE A 223 -6.39 15.93 13.58
CA PHE A 223 -5.23 16.12 14.44
C PHE A 223 -3.95 16.10 13.63
N ARG A 224 -2.92 16.76 14.18
CA ARG A 224 -1.59 16.88 13.60
C ARG A 224 -0.59 16.09 14.44
N PHE A 225 0.27 15.34 13.78
CA PHE A 225 1.35 14.59 14.42
C PHE A 225 2.69 14.97 13.79
N GLN A 226 3.66 15.36 14.61
CA GLN A 226 5.00 15.70 14.12
C GLN A 226 5.86 14.47 13.93
N ILE A 227 6.49 14.39 12.75
CA ILE A 227 7.38 13.30 12.38
C ILE A 227 8.83 13.77 12.41
N HIS A 228 9.65 12.93 13.03
CA HIS A 228 11.10 13.08 13.00
C HIS A 228 11.66 12.03 12.06
N LEU A 229 12.07 12.46 10.88
CA LEU A 229 12.73 11.61 9.90
C LEU A 229 14.20 11.43 10.28
N ARG A 230 14.72 10.24 10.00
CA ARG A 230 16.11 9.86 10.24
C ARG A 230 16.85 9.80 8.92
N LYS A 231 18.17 9.97 8.96
CA LYS A 231 19.03 9.77 7.78
C LYS A 231 18.89 8.36 7.18
N SER A 232 18.58 7.35 8.00
CA SER A 232 18.30 5.99 7.55
C SER A 232 17.01 5.84 6.74
N ASP A 233 16.16 6.86 6.72
CA ASP A 233 14.92 6.86 5.94
C ASP A 233 15.16 7.24 4.46
N GLU A 234 16.37 7.72 4.12
CA GLU A 234 16.76 8.13 2.77
C GLU A 234 17.12 6.95 1.86
N ASP A 235 16.69 7.02 0.60
CA ASP A 235 17.18 6.21 -0.50
C ASP A 235 18.55 6.73 -0.99
N GLU A 236 19.17 5.99 -1.92
CA GLU A 236 20.46 6.35 -2.52
C GLU A 236 20.44 7.71 -3.27
N LEU A 237 19.25 8.26 -3.52
CA LEU A 237 19.04 9.53 -4.20
C LEU A 237 18.77 10.68 -3.22
N GLY A 238 18.79 10.42 -1.91
CA GLY A 238 18.52 11.41 -0.86
C GLY A 238 17.04 11.78 -0.71
N HIS A 239 16.13 10.89 -1.10
CA HIS A 239 14.69 11.04 -0.88
C HIS A 239 14.22 10.03 0.15
N VAL A 240 13.17 10.33 0.90
CA VAL A 240 12.56 9.37 1.81
C VAL A 240 12.01 8.18 1.03
N THR A 241 12.35 6.97 1.45
CA THR A 241 11.86 5.73 0.83
C THR A 241 10.33 5.64 0.81
N ASN A 242 9.76 5.12 -0.27
CA ASN A 242 8.30 4.97 -0.41
C ASN A 242 7.67 4.07 0.66
N SER A 243 8.42 3.09 1.17
CA SER A 243 7.99 2.25 2.30
C SER A 243 7.83 3.06 3.57
N ARG A 244 8.68 4.08 3.80
CA ARG A 244 8.58 4.92 5.00
C ARG A 244 7.27 5.69 5.05
N TYR A 245 6.71 6.11 3.92
CA TYR A 245 5.38 6.73 3.88
C TYR A 245 4.30 5.79 4.45
N VAL A 246 4.37 4.50 4.09
CA VAL A 246 3.47 3.45 4.61
C VAL A 246 3.64 3.32 6.13
N SER A 247 4.87 3.26 6.62
CA SER A 247 5.16 3.16 8.06
C SER A 247 4.67 4.39 8.84
N LEU A 248 4.84 5.59 8.30
CA LEU A 248 4.40 6.83 8.95
C LEU A 248 2.89 6.85 9.15
N ILE A 249 2.13 6.39 8.15
CA ILE A 249 0.68 6.28 8.26
C ILE A 249 0.31 5.25 9.33
N HIS A 250 1.01 4.11 9.36
CA HIS A 250 0.80 3.08 10.37
C HIS A 250 1.08 3.59 11.79
N ASP A 251 2.16 4.35 11.99
CA ASP A 251 2.53 4.96 13.28
C ASP A 251 1.43 5.93 13.76
N VAL A 252 0.97 6.82 12.86
CA VAL A 252 -0.07 7.83 13.16
C VAL A 252 -1.45 7.19 13.37
N LEU A 253 -1.77 6.14 12.61
CA LEU A 253 -2.98 5.36 12.82
C LEU A 253 -2.97 4.68 14.19
N THR A 254 -1.88 4.00 14.52
CA THR A 254 -1.73 3.31 15.81
C THR A 254 -1.82 4.28 16.98
N PHE A 255 -1.12 5.42 16.90
CA PHE A 255 -1.23 6.48 17.88
C PHE A 255 -2.66 7.01 17.99
N GLY A 256 -3.29 7.34 16.85
CA GLY A 256 -4.66 7.86 16.81
C GLY A 256 -5.70 6.91 17.41
N LEU A 257 -5.56 5.60 17.17
CA LEU A 257 -6.40 4.54 17.72
C LEU A 257 -6.20 4.39 19.24
N ARG A 258 -4.94 4.36 19.71
CA ARG A 258 -4.59 4.22 21.14
C ARG A 258 -4.96 5.43 21.98
N SER A 259 -4.87 6.62 21.40
CA SER A 259 -5.21 7.87 22.08
C SER A 259 -6.69 8.27 21.93
N GLY A 260 -7.50 7.48 21.23
CA GLY A 260 -8.93 7.74 21.08
C GLY A 260 -9.29 8.89 20.11
N TYR A 261 -8.34 9.39 19.31
CA TYR A 261 -8.59 10.47 18.34
C TYR A 261 -9.66 10.08 17.30
N TYR A 262 -9.78 8.80 16.98
CA TYR A 262 -10.79 8.29 16.04
C TYR A 262 -12.11 7.86 16.72
N ALA A 263 -12.27 8.08 18.03
CA ALA A 263 -13.44 7.61 18.79
C ALA A 263 -14.76 8.23 18.30
N ASN A 264 -14.74 9.48 17.85
CA ASN A 264 -15.93 10.15 17.32
C ASN A 264 -16.42 9.61 15.98
N GLY A 265 -15.63 8.79 15.28
CA GLY A 265 -16.03 8.14 14.03
C GLY A 265 -16.57 9.12 12.98
N THR A 266 -17.32 8.57 12.03
CA THR A 266 -18.09 9.29 11.01
C THR A 266 -19.43 9.77 11.59
N GLY A 267 -19.87 11.02 11.34
CA GLY A 267 -21.21 11.53 11.72
C GLY A 267 -21.20 12.71 12.71
N GLU A 268 -22.37 13.06 13.25
CA GLU A 268 -22.47 14.08 14.31
C GLU A 268 -21.62 13.68 15.52
N SER A 269 -20.93 14.66 16.11
CA SER A 269 -20.09 14.47 17.30
C SER A 269 -20.85 13.72 18.39
N LYS A 270 -20.44 12.47 18.67
CA LYS A 270 -21.03 11.66 19.75
C LYS A 270 -20.71 12.19 21.14
N THR A 271 -19.77 13.13 21.24
CA THR A 271 -19.48 13.88 22.45
C THR A 271 -20.37 15.11 22.54
N THR A 272 -21.23 15.15 23.56
CA THR A 272 -22.13 16.28 23.92
C THR A 272 -21.40 17.51 24.48
N GLN A 273 -20.10 17.38 24.79
CA GLN A 273 -19.25 18.46 25.28
C GLN A 273 -18.08 18.70 24.32
N ALA A 274 -17.61 19.94 24.25
CA ALA A 274 -16.39 20.29 23.52
C ALA A 274 -15.23 19.42 24.01
N LEU A 275 -14.62 18.72 23.07
CA LEU A 275 -13.49 17.81 23.27
C LEU A 275 -12.32 18.58 23.94
N PRO A 276 -11.75 18.14 25.08
CA PRO A 276 -10.56 18.74 25.67
C PRO A 276 -9.45 18.86 24.65
N MET A 277 -8.94 20.07 24.55
CA MET A 277 -7.93 20.38 23.57
C MET A 277 -6.56 20.02 24.15
N ILE A 278 -5.88 19.02 23.59
CA ILE A 278 -4.48 18.77 23.97
C ILE A 278 -3.62 19.83 23.26
N PRO A 279 -2.73 20.53 23.98
CA PRO A 279 -1.76 21.42 23.36
C PRO A 279 -0.92 20.63 22.37
N SER A 280 -0.87 21.08 21.11
CA SER A 280 0.18 20.64 20.18
C SER A 280 1.53 20.71 20.90
N HIS A 281 2.18 19.55 21.06
CA HIS A 281 3.56 19.53 21.56
C HIS A 281 4.42 20.16 20.47
N THR A 282 4.72 21.44 20.68
CA THR A 282 5.57 22.36 19.91
C THR A 282 4.84 23.33 18.95
N THR A 283 4.80 24.59 19.41
CA THR A 283 4.69 25.84 18.64
C THR A 283 3.34 26.22 17.99
N SER A 284 2.33 26.53 18.82
CA SER A 284 1.47 27.74 18.76
C SER A 284 0.21 27.53 19.63
N PRO A 285 -0.25 28.52 20.44
CA PRO A 285 -1.50 28.42 21.23
C PRO A 285 -2.79 28.25 20.41
N SER A 286 -2.70 28.41 19.08
CA SER A 286 -3.79 28.21 18.12
C SER A 286 -4.02 26.74 17.74
N ASP A 287 -3.04 25.86 17.97
CA ASP A 287 -3.09 24.46 17.54
C ASP A 287 -3.65 23.59 18.67
N LYS A 288 -4.94 23.77 18.90
CA LYS A 288 -5.73 23.06 19.90
C LYS A 288 -6.40 21.86 19.24
N VAL A 289 -6.04 20.65 19.65
CA VAL A 289 -6.59 19.42 19.07
C VAL A 289 -7.69 18.87 19.95
N ALA A 290 -8.89 18.77 19.39
CA ALA A 290 -10.09 18.25 20.04
C ALA A 290 -9.92 16.75 20.39
N VAL A 291 -9.70 16.41 21.67
CA VAL A 291 -9.61 15.01 22.18
C VAL A 291 -10.86 14.67 22.98
N PRO A 292 -11.44 13.47 22.89
CA PRO A 292 -12.54 13.10 23.77
C PRO A 292 -12.11 13.10 25.25
N ALA A 293 -12.76 13.95 26.06
CA ALA A 293 -12.67 13.86 27.52
C ALA A 293 -13.27 12.52 27.91
N GLY A 294 -12.43 11.64 28.46
CA GLY A 294 -12.90 10.37 29.00
C GLY A 294 -13.14 9.28 27.96
N SER A 295 -12.28 9.12 26.95
CA SER A 295 -12.35 7.91 26.14
C SER A 295 -11.90 6.68 26.96
N SER A 296 -12.86 6.04 27.62
CA SER A 296 -12.86 4.59 27.89
C SER A 296 -12.98 3.77 26.58
N PHE A 297 -12.65 4.37 25.43
CA PHE A 297 -12.85 3.84 24.09
C PHE A 297 -11.49 3.76 23.38
N TYR A 298 -10.66 2.81 23.78
CA TYR A 298 -9.60 2.32 22.91
C TYR A 298 -10.25 1.67 21.70
N LYS A 299 -10.15 2.29 20.52
CA LYS A 299 -10.51 1.59 19.28
C LYS A 299 -9.35 0.68 18.92
N ARG A 300 -9.54 -0.64 19.02
CA ARG A 300 -8.72 -1.57 18.25
C ARG A 300 -9.31 -1.64 16.85
N GLY A 301 -8.58 -1.10 15.88
CA GLY A 301 -8.96 -1.12 14.48
C GLY A 301 -8.16 -2.18 13.73
N ILE A 302 -8.81 -2.97 12.89
CA ILE A 302 -8.16 -3.84 11.92
C ILE A 302 -8.08 -3.05 10.61
N VAL A 303 -6.88 -2.89 10.05
CA VAL A 303 -6.71 -2.29 8.72
C VAL A 303 -7.15 -3.28 7.66
N LEU A 304 -8.18 -2.91 6.91
CA LEU A 304 -8.67 -3.69 5.79
C LEU A 304 -7.97 -3.28 4.50
N GLU A 305 -7.78 -1.98 4.31
CA GLU A 305 -7.21 -1.40 3.09
C GLU A 305 -6.33 -0.18 3.45
N LEU A 306 -5.22 0.00 2.75
CA LEU A 306 -4.38 1.19 2.79
C LEU A 306 -4.15 1.68 1.35
N PHE A 307 -4.31 2.99 1.15
CA PHE A 307 -3.91 3.70 -0.06
C PHE A 307 -2.87 4.76 0.31
N VAL A 308 -1.79 4.83 -0.47
CA VAL A 308 -0.78 5.88 -0.40
C VAL A 308 -0.59 6.48 -1.79
N GLY A 309 -0.95 7.75 -1.93
CA GLY A 309 -0.69 8.55 -3.13
C GLY A 309 0.49 9.47 -2.92
N TYR A 310 1.47 9.41 -3.82
CA TYR A 310 2.71 10.17 -3.76
C TYR A 310 2.59 11.39 -4.67
N GLU A 311 2.47 12.58 -4.07
CA GLU A 311 2.32 13.84 -4.82
C GLU A 311 3.69 14.48 -5.07
N ARG A 312 4.56 14.43 -4.05
CA ARG A 312 5.91 14.99 -4.09
C ARG A 312 6.87 14.14 -3.26
N GLU A 313 8.10 14.07 -3.75
CA GLU A 313 9.20 13.44 -3.04
C GLU A 313 9.52 14.21 -1.75
N LEU A 314 9.57 13.50 -0.63
CA LEU A 314 9.94 14.03 0.66
C LEU A 314 11.45 13.89 0.85
N LYS A 315 12.08 14.91 1.41
CA LYS A 315 13.47 14.86 1.88
C LYS A 315 13.50 14.72 3.38
N VAL A 316 14.59 14.18 3.93
CA VAL A 316 14.80 14.25 5.37
C VAL A 316 15.08 15.69 5.75
N MET A 317 14.09 16.32 6.36
CA MET A 317 14.15 17.70 6.79
C MET A 317 13.41 17.87 8.12
N PRO A 318 13.78 18.88 8.91
CA PRO A 318 12.95 19.28 10.04
C PRO A 318 11.57 19.73 9.51
N GLN A 319 10.53 19.59 10.34
CA GLN A 319 9.17 20.08 10.05
C GLN A 319 8.35 19.25 9.05
N VAL A 320 8.35 17.93 9.24
CA VAL A 320 7.40 17.01 8.59
C VAL A 320 6.27 16.68 9.57
N TYR A 321 5.04 16.69 9.08
CA TYR A 321 3.85 16.41 9.88
C TYR A 321 2.88 15.53 9.12
N VAL A 322 2.05 14.79 9.85
CA VAL A 322 0.93 14.05 9.31
C VAL A 322 -0.34 14.61 9.92
N TRP A 323 -1.24 15.08 9.07
CA TRP A 323 -2.62 15.34 9.47
C TRP A 323 -3.43 14.07 9.31
N SER A 324 -4.31 13.78 10.27
CA SER A 324 -5.19 12.61 10.23
C SER A 324 -6.59 12.93 10.76
N TRP A 325 -7.61 12.35 10.13
CA TRP A 325 -9.01 12.47 10.56
C TRP A 325 -9.86 11.32 10.02
N VAL A 326 -11.04 11.12 10.61
CA VAL A 326 -12.05 10.19 10.07
C VAL A 326 -12.92 10.93 9.06
N GLU A 327 -13.08 10.39 7.84
CA GLU A 327 -14.01 10.94 6.85
C GLU A 327 -15.46 10.83 7.36
N PRO A 328 -16.39 11.69 6.90
CA PRO A 328 -17.79 11.62 7.33
C PRO A 328 -18.57 10.42 6.76
N HIS A 329 -18.05 9.79 5.70
CA HIS A 329 -18.73 8.68 5.03
C HIS A 329 -18.04 7.35 5.30
N ARG A 330 -18.84 6.34 5.63
CA ARG A 330 -18.39 4.95 5.77
C ARG A 330 -18.38 4.24 4.44
N VAL A 331 -17.56 3.20 4.34
CA VAL A 331 -17.64 2.25 3.23
C VAL A 331 -18.59 1.13 3.63
N GLN A 332 -19.56 0.83 2.77
CA GLN A 332 -20.61 -0.19 2.99
C GLN A 332 -21.39 0.02 4.32
N ASP A 333 -21.49 1.27 4.78
CA ASP A 333 -22.09 1.67 6.07
C ASP A 333 -21.47 1.03 7.34
N GLN A 334 -20.40 0.25 7.19
CA GLN A 334 -19.80 -0.57 8.24
C GLN A 334 -18.38 -0.14 8.59
N PHE A 335 -17.58 0.27 7.61
CA PHE A 335 -16.15 0.52 7.80
C PHE A 335 -15.85 2.00 7.90
N ASP A 336 -15.11 2.38 8.96
CA ASP A 336 -14.64 3.76 9.13
C ASP A 336 -13.49 4.01 8.14
N VAL A 337 -13.47 5.22 7.57
CA VAL A 337 -12.41 5.66 6.65
C VAL A 337 -11.57 6.71 7.35
N VAL A 338 -10.26 6.46 7.47
CA VAL A 338 -9.31 7.42 8.04
C VAL A 338 -8.46 7.99 6.91
N ARG A 339 -8.40 9.31 6.82
CA ARG A 339 -7.62 10.03 5.82
C ARG A 339 -6.37 10.62 6.46
N PHE A 340 -5.29 10.64 5.69
CA PHE A 340 -4.03 11.24 6.09
C PHE A 340 -3.48 12.18 5.01
N GLU A 341 -2.87 13.27 5.44
CA GLU A 341 -2.06 14.13 4.58
C GLU A 341 -0.67 14.27 5.19
N ILE A 342 0.34 13.73 4.49
CA ILE A 342 1.75 13.93 4.87
C ILE A 342 2.19 15.27 4.29
N CYS A 343 2.69 16.15 5.14
CA CYS A 343 3.00 17.53 4.81
C CYS A 343 4.42 17.90 5.26
N SER A 344 5.03 18.86 4.56
CA SER A 344 6.24 19.56 5.01
C SER A 344 6.02 21.07 5.04
N ILE A 345 6.75 21.77 5.90
CA ILE A 345 6.81 23.23 5.87
C ILE A 345 7.97 23.66 4.95
N ASP A 346 7.70 24.54 4.01
CA ASP A 346 8.72 25.10 3.12
C ASP A 346 9.51 26.25 3.78
N GLY A 347 10.54 26.76 3.08
CA GLY A 347 11.39 27.84 3.59
C GLY A 347 10.66 29.17 3.87
N ASN A 348 9.43 29.33 3.37
CA ASN A 348 8.59 30.50 3.62
C ASN A 348 7.58 30.25 4.75
N GLY A 349 7.64 29.10 5.42
CA GLY A 349 6.70 28.72 6.46
C GLY A 349 5.36 28.20 5.94
N GLN A 350 5.22 27.97 4.63
CA GLN A 350 3.98 27.44 4.07
C GLN A 350 3.96 25.91 4.10
N GLU A 351 2.84 25.35 4.53
CA GLU A 351 2.63 23.91 4.52
C GLU A 351 2.31 23.42 3.10
N GLN A 352 3.02 22.38 2.67
CA GLN A 352 2.82 21.71 1.40
C GLN A 352 2.43 20.25 1.63
N VAL A 353 1.38 19.80 0.94
CA VAL A 353 0.97 18.39 0.94
C VAL A 353 1.88 17.59 0.00
N LEU A 354 2.50 16.54 0.55
CA LEU A 354 3.45 15.66 -0.14
C LEU A 354 2.84 14.29 -0.46
N SER A 355 1.88 13.85 0.35
CA SER A 355 1.20 12.57 0.15
C SER A 355 -0.25 12.66 0.59
N LEU A 356 -1.12 12.03 -0.19
CA LEU A 356 -2.54 11.85 0.12
C LEU A 356 -2.80 10.37 0.38
N CYS A 357 -3.22 10.05 1.59
CA CYS A 357 -3.35 8.66 2.01
C CYS A 357 -4.70 8.40 2.65
N ARG A 358 -5.10 7.14 2.67
CA ARG A 358 -6.34 6.69 3.28
C ARG A 358 -6.16 5.28 3.81
N THR A 359 -6.76 4.97 4.95
CA THR A 359 -7.02 3.60 5.36
C THR A 359 -8.51 3.35 5.56
N ILE A 360 -8.94 2.13 5.34
CA ILE A 360 -10.26 1.63 5.73
C ILE A 360 -10.04 0.68 6.90
N ILE A 361 -10.73 0.94 8.01
CA ILE A 361 -10.60 0.16 9.23
C ILE A 361 -11.94 -0.44 9.65
N LYS A 362 -11.87 -1.66 10.20
CA LYS A 362 -12.97 -2.31 10.92
C LYS A 362 -12.69 -2.20 12.41
N GLU A 363 -13.66 -1.70 13.17
CA GLU A 363 -13.59 -1.70 14.63
C GLU A 363 -13.73 -3.14 15.15
N ASP A 364 -12.81 -3.58 16.01
CA ASP A 364 -12.91 -4.85 16.72
C ASP A 364 -13.91 -4.70 17.88
N SER A 365 -15.13 -5.20 17.66
CA SER A 365 -16.22 -5.12 18.63
C SER A 365 -16.07 -6.09 19.81
N GLN A 366 -15.26 -7.15 19.67
CA GLN A 366 -15.12 -8.21 20.67
C GLN A 366 -14.11 -7.84 21.77
N LEU A 367 -13.16 -6.96 21.45
CA LEU A 367 -12.16 -6.43 22.37
C LEU A 367 -12.42 -4.96 22.73
N ARG A 368 -13.70 -4.59 22.94
CA ARG A 368 -14.02 -3.41 23.75
C ARG A 368 -13.41 -3.65 25.12
N ALA A 369 -12.22 -3.09 25.36
CA ALA A 369 -11.62 -3.11 26.67
C ALA A 369 -12.57 -2.32 27.58
N SER A 370 -13.38 -3.05 28.36
CA SER A 370 -13.85 -2.55 29.63
C SER A 370 -12.61 -2.13 30.41
N LEU A 371 -12.53 -0.83 30.74
CA LEU A 371 -11.69 -0.41 31.86
C LEU A 371 -12.33 -0.87 33.16
#